data_AF-A0A0L0HJI7-F1
#
_entry.id   AF-A0A0L0HJI7-F1
#
_cell.length_a   1.000
_cell.length_b   1.000
_cell.length_c   1.000
_cell.angle_alpha   90.00
_cell.angle_beta   90.00
_cell.angle_gamma   90.00
#
_symmetry.space_group_name_H-M   'P 1'
#
loop_
_entity.id
_entity.type
_entity.pdbx_description
1 polymer ?
#
loop_
_entity_poly.entity_id
_entity_poly.type
_entity_poly.pdbx_seq_one_letter_code
_entity_poly.pdbx_strand_id
1 'polypeptide(L)'
;MELALDQLIDGLPTTHVSFETLRDFVKKRIGTFQYIIKMHEGNSHFLSTVIISNDMLVTMHHEEKAKVKKRVTKWFHLGYSIGTILGIPSSTDFVRAFSQLVSEYENSDNDSRRNLKRIFSGKTPRGGSTGDQTSQPPDAGVYTYMDTPHLPFDIDHVPTVLGLFEVLTLAYSKFTENSEACRNQAFIDAVMKIDGKIKKIIGVVMKDLDFVAKNRVKEELDMLLLTPPELM
;
A
#
# COMPACT_ATOMS: atom_id res chain seq x y z
N MET A 1 5.15 -14.67 22.35
CA MET A 1 5.13 -14.25 20.93
C MET A 1 4.23 -13.04 20.72
N GLU A 2 3.08 -12.99 21.39
CA GLU A 2 2.20 -11.80 21.50
C GLU A 2 2.93 -10.57 22.10
N LEU A 3 3.80 -10.80 23.09
CA LEU A 3 4.70 -9.77 23.66
C LEU A 3 5.67 -9.12 22.66
N ALA A 4 5.94 -9.72 21.49
CA ALA A 4 6.80 -9.14 20.46
C ALA A 4 6.02 -8.26 19.46
N LEU A 5 4.69 -8.41 19.41
CA LEU A 5 3.82 -7.61 18.54
C LEU A 5 3.39 -6.31 19.23
N ASP A 6 3.17 -6.35 20.54
CA ASP A 6 2.84 -5.15 21.35
C ASP A 6 4.04 -4.17 21.44
N GLN A 7 5.27 -4.70 21.48
CA GLN A 7 6.49 -3.90 21.40
C GLN A 7 6.70 -3.22 20.02
N LEU A 8 5.84 -3.49 19.04
CA LEU A 8 5.83 -2.84 17.72
C LEU A 8 4.76 -1.72 17.61
N ILE A 9 3.98 -1.48 18.66
CA ILE A 9 2.86 -0.52 18.68
C ILE A 9 3.11 0.65 19.65
N ASP A 10 4.02 0.53 20.61
CA ASP A 10 4.29 1.63 21.54
C ASP A 10 5.06 2.80 20.90
N GLY A 11 4.41 3.96 20.99
CA GLY A 11 4.88 5.23 20.46
C GLY A 11 6.25 5.64 21.02
N LEU A 12 7.11 6.10 20.12
CA LEU A 12 8.44 6.61 20.44
C LEU A 12 8.36 7.79 21.43
N PRO A 13 9.28 7.89 22.41
CA PRO A 13 9.40 9.05 23.28
C PRO A 13 9.74 10.31 22.46
N THR A 14 9.10 11.42 22.80
CA THR A 14 9.20 12.75 22.16
C THR A 14 10.52 13.47 22.47
N THR A 15 11.64 12.83 22.16
CA THR A 15 13.00 13.40 22.26
C THR A 15 13.76 13.03 20.99
N HIS A 16 14.34 14.03 20.31
CA HIS A 16 15.10 13.95 19.05
C HIS A 16 15.42 12.52 18.59
N VAL A 17 14.67 12.03 17.60
CA VAL A 17 14.95 10.72 17.00
C VAL A 17 16.30 10.82 16.32
N SER A 18 17.29 10.08 16.84
CA SER A 18 18.62 10.07 16.25
C SER A 18 18.57 9.47 14.84
N PHE A 19 19.48 9.89 13.96
CA PHE A 19 19.61 9.31 12.62
C PHE A 19 19.77 7.78 12.66
N GLU A 20 20.46 7.25 13.67
CA GLU A 20 20.63 5.81 13.86
C GLU A 20 19.30 5.11 14.17
N THR A 21 18.45 5.74 15.00
CA THR A 21 17.09 5.24 15.26
C THR A 21 16.23 5.21 14.00
N LEU A 22 16.32 6.25 13.16
CA LEU A 22 15.61 6.27 11.87
C LEU A 22 16.14 5.18 10.93
N ARG A 23 17.46 4.98 10.86
CA ARG A 23 18.10 3.95 10.05
C ARG A 23 17.65 2.55 10.47
N ASP A 24 17.67 2.25 11.77
CA ASP A 24 17.21 0.96 12.30
C ASP A 24 15.74 0.72 12.00
N PHE A 25 14.92 1.76 12.14
CA PHE A 25 13.51 1.72 11.80
C PHE A 25 13.30 1.40 10.31
N VAL A 26 13.97 2.13 9.41
CA VAL A 26 13.89 1.92 7.96
C VAL A 26 14.36 0.51 7.59
N LYS A 27 15.45 0.02 8.18
CA LYS A 27 15.96 -1.34 7.97
C LYS A 27 14.94 -2.40 8.38
N LYS A 28 14.31 -2.26 9.55
CA LYS A 28 13.24 -3.17 10.00
C LYS A 28 12.04 -3.16 9.05
N ARG A 29 11.66 -1.97 8.55
CA ARG A 29 10.55 -1.83 7.61
C ARG A 29 10.86 -2.48 6.26
N ILE A 30 12.06 -2.27 5.72
CA ILE A 30 12.52 -2.95 4.49
C ILE A 30 12.49 -4.47 4.68
N GLY A 31 12.94 -4.98 5.84
CA GLY A 31 12.83 -6.41 6.15
C GLY A 31 11.38 -6.92 6.13
N THR A 32 10.41 -6.10 6.54
CA THR A 32 8.97 -6.44 6.42
C THR A 32 8.52 -6.51 4.96
N PHE A 33 8.97 -5.57 4.12
CA PHE A 33 8.66 -5.58 2.68
C PHE A 33 9.23 -6.81 1.99
N GLN A 34 10.49 -7.13 2.25
CA GLN A 34 11.17 -8.32 1.72
C GLN A 34 10.47 -9.61 2.18
N TYR A 35 9.97 -9.66 3.41
CA TYR A 35 9.16 -10.77 3.87
C TYR A 35 7.88 -10.94 3.04
N ILE A 36 7.14 -9.85 2.80
CA ILE A 36 5.92 -9.88 1.99
C ILE A 36 6.21 -10.32 0.55
N ILE A 37 7.26 -9.78 -0.07
CA ILE A 37 7.72 -10.16 -1.43
C ILE A 37 7.96 -11.67 -1.46
N LYS A 38 8.77 -12.17 -0.53
CA LYS A 38 9.12 -13.59 -0.43
C LYS A 38 7.91 -14.51 -0.20
N MET A 39 6.87 -14.05 0.50
CA MET A 39 5.61 -14.79 0.62
C MET A 39 4.85 -14.86 -0.71
N HIS A 40 4.89 -13.80 -1.52
CA HIS A 40 4.20 -13.74 -2.82
C HIS A 40 5.00 -14.41 -3.96
N GLU A 41 6.29 -14.69 -3.77
CA GLU A 41 7.06 -15.55 -4.68
C GLU A 41 6.61 -17.03 -4.63
N GLY A 42 5.84 -17.43 -3.61
CA GLY A 42 5.23 -18.76 -3.51
C GLY A 42 6.14 -19.88 -2.97
N ASN A 43 7.40 -19.57 -2.67
CA ASN A 43 8.40 -20.57 -2.24
C ASN A 43 8.73 -20.49 -0.75
N SER A 44 7.87 -19.87 0.05
CA SER A 44 8.17 -19.58 1.46
C SER A 44 7.02 -19.88 2.40
N HIS A 45 7.39 -20.16 3.65
CA HIS A 45 6.46 -20.55 4.70
C HIS A 45 5.98 -19.32 5.46
N PHE A 46 4.67 -19.08 5.44
CA PHE A 46 4.02 -18.09 6.28
C PHE A 46 4.15 -18.49 7.74
N LEU A 47 4.72 -17.60 8.55
CA LEU A 47 5.10 -17.84 9.96
C LEU A 47 5.81 -19.19 10.18
N SER A 48 6.61 -19.63 9.20
CA SER A 48 7.29 -20.93 9.22
C SER A 48 6.37 -22.16 9.39
N THR A 49 5.07 -21.99 9.12
CA THR A 49 4.04 -23.00 9.42
C THR A 49 3.36 -23.52 8.16
N VAL A 50 3.07 -22.66 7.18
CA VAL A 50 2.24 -23.02 6.01
C VAL A 50 2.85 -22.47 4.73
N ILE A 51 2.93 -23.27 3.67
CA ILE A 51 3.31 -22.79 2.33
C ILE A 51 2.09 -22.12 1.70
N ILE A 52 2.24 -20.87 1.26
CA ILE A 52 1.23 -20.13 0.51
C ILE A 52 1.66 -20.10 -0.96
N SER A 53 0.92 -20.78 -1.84
CA SER A 53 1.17 -20.70 -3.28
C SER A 53 0.44 -19.51 -3.92
N ASN A 54 0.89 -19.11 -5.10
CA ASN A 54 0.24 -18.04 -5.87
C ASN A 54 -1.21 -18.39 -6.26
N ASP A 55 -1.48 -19.65 -6.60
CA ASP A 55 -2.84 -20.10 -6.94
C ASP A 55 -3.82 -19.93 -5.77
N MET A 56 -3.36 -20.14 -4.53
CA MET A 56 -4.17 -19.94 -3.32
C MET A 56 -4.52 -18.46 -3.11
N LEU A 57 -3.56 -17.57 -3.36
CA LEU A 57 -3.80 -16.12 -3.29
C LEU A 57 -4.81 -15.67 -4.35
N VAL A 58 -4.65 -16.14 -5.58
CA VAL A 58 -5.60 -15.85 -6.67
C VAL A 58 -7.00 -16.37 -6.34
N THR A 59 -7.10 -17.59 -5.79
CA THR A 59 -8.38 -18.23 -5.49
C THR A 59 -9.17 -17.48 -4.42
N MET A 60 -8.51 -16.95 -3.39
CA MET A 60 -9.16 -16.13 -2.35
C MET A 60 -9.91 -14.93 -2.95
N HIS A 61 -9.35 -14.32 -3.99
CA HIS A 61 -9.89 -13.09 -4.55
C HIS A 61 -11.14 -13.29 -5.42
N HIS A 62 -11.67 -14.52 -5.56
CA HIS A 62 -12.91 -14.79 -6.29
C HIS A 62 -14.15 -14.19 -5.62
N GLU A 63 -14.27 -14.28 -4.29
CA GLU A 63 -15.47 -13.84 -3.56
C GLU A 63 -15.57 -12.31 -3.45
N GLU A 64 -14.44 -11.63 -3.32
CA GLU A 64 -14.36 -10.16 -3.21
C GLU A 64 -13.80 -9.48 -4.48
N LYS A 65 -13.98 -10.11 -5.64
CA LYS A 65 -13.29 -9.76 -6.91
C LYS A 65 -13.33 -8.26 -7.25
N ALA A 66 -14.47 -7.60 -7.10
CA ALA A 66 -14.59 -6.17 -7.42
C ALA A 66 -13.84 -5.26 -6.43
N LYS A 67 -13.87 -5.56 -5.13
CA LYS A 67 -13.17 -4.79 -4.09
C LYS A 67 -11.66 -4.97 -4.24
N VAL A 68 -11.22 -6.22 -4.41
CA VAL A 68 -9.81 -6.55 -4.62
C VAL A 68 -9.29 -5.89 -5.89
N LYS A 69 -10.00 -6.01 -7.02
CA LYS A 69 -9.62 -5.36 -8.29
C LYS A 69 -9.44 -3.85 -8.13
N LYS A 70 -10.38 -3.16 -7.47
CA LYS A 70 -10.27 -1.72 -7.21
C LYS A 70 -9.04 -1.39 -6.34
N ARG A 71 -8.81 -2.17 -5.29
CA ARG A 71 -7.67 -2.00 -4.37
C ARG A 71 -6.33 -2.21 -5.09
N VAL A 72 -6.21 -3.30 -5.84
CA VAL A 72 -5.01 -3.66 -6.61
C VAL A 72 -4.71 -2.58 -7.66
N THR A 73 -5.73 -2.08 -8.36
CA THR A 73 -5.56 -0.95 -9.30
C THR A 73 -5.00 0.29 -8.61
N LYS A 74 -5.50 0.62 -7.40
CA LYS A 74 -4.96 1.74 -6.61
C LYS A 74 -3.52 1.52 -6.15
N TRP A 75 -3.17 0.29 -5.77
CA TRP A 75 -1.79 -0.08 -5.43
C TRP A 75 -0.85 0.05 -6.61
N PHE A 76 -1.30 -0.35 -7.80
CA PHE A 76 -0.55 -0.15 -9.04
C PHE A 76 -0.27 1.33 -9.30
N HIS A 77 -1.30 2.18 -9.27
CA HIS A 77 -1.11 3.63 -9.47
C HIS A 77 -0.17 4.25 -8.44
N LEU A 78 -0.27 3.83 -7.17
CA LEU A 78 0.66 4.27 -6.12
C LEU A 78 2.09 3.83 -6.45
N GLY A 79 2.32 2.56 -6.78
CA GLY A 79 3.64 2.03 -7.12
C GLY A 79 4.26 2.74 -8.33
N TYR A 80 3.47 2.92 -9.38
CA TYR A 80 3.86 3.67 -10.57
C TYR A 80 4.27 5.11 -10.21
N SER A 81 3.43 5.81 -9.45
CA SER A 81 3.69 7.19 -9.03
C SER A 81 4.92 7.32 -8.12
N ILE A 82 5.14 6.36 -7.21
CA ILE A 82 6.38 6.31 -6.41
C ILE A 82 7.59 6.21 -7.35
N GLY A 83 7.53 5.36 -8.36
CA GLY A 83 8.57 5.22 -9.38
C GLY A 83 8.94 6.56 -10.04
N THR A 84 7.94 7.41 -10.34
CA THR A 84 8.19 8.72 -10.96
C THR A 84 8.94 9.70 -10.04
N ILE A 85 8.69 9.66 -8.73
CA ILE A 85 9.33 10.57 -7.77
C ILE A 85 10.68 10.05 -7.26
N LEU A 86 11.04 8.78 -7.49
CA LEU A 86 12.36 8.24 -7.11
C LEU A 86 13.52 8.99 -7.75
N GLY A 87 13.31 9.63 -8.91
CA GLY A 87 14.31 10.45 -9.60
C GLY A 87 14.69 11.74 -8.88
N ILE A 88 13.93 12.20 -7.86
CA ILE A 88 14.21 13.44 -7.13
C ILE A 88 15.52 13.29 -6.34
N PRO A 89 16.60 14.06 -6.63
CA PRO A 89 17.91 13.83 -5.98
C PRO A 89 17.93 14.25 -4.50
N SER A 90 17.23 15.34 -4.17
CA SER A 90 17.17 15.90 -2.83
C SER A 90 16.28 15.05 -1.93
N SER A 91 16.84 14.50 -0.84
CA SER A 91 16.08 13.66 0.11
C SER A 91 14.91 14.43 0.73
N THR A 92 15.09 15.72 1.03
CA THR A 92 14.04 16.57 1.63
C THR A 92 12.89 16.82 0.65
N ASP A 93 13.20 17.09 -0.62
CA ASP A 93 12.18 17.28 -1.65
C ASP A 93 11.49 15.96 -2.00
N PHE A 94 12.23 14.85 -2.00
CA PHE A 94 11.68 13.51 -2.16
C PHE A 94 10.68 13.19 -1.04
N VAL A 95 11.04 13.39 0.23
CA VAL A 95 10.13 13.15 1.36
C VAL A 95 8.89 14.04 1.28
N ARG A 96 9.01 15.28 0.80
CA ARG A 96 7.87 16.17 0.60
C ARG A 96 6.95 15.66 -0.52
N ALA A 97 7.52 15.30 -1.66
CA ALA A 97 6.77 14.73 -2.79
C ALA A 97 6.08 13.42 -2.39
N PHE A 98 6.78 12.54 -1.69
CA PHE A 98 6.22 11.27 -1.24
C PHE A 98 5.12 11.47 -0.18
N SER A 99 5.30 12.41 0.76
CA SER A 99 4.25 12.76 1.73
C SER A 99 2.97 13.25 1.05
N GLN A 100 3.10 14.06 0.00
CA GLN A 100 1.98 14.55 -0.79
C GLN A 100 1.33 13.40 -1.58
N LEU A 101 2.12 12.58 -2.29
CA LEU A 101 1.64 11.43 -3.04
C LEU A 101 0.81 10.47 -2.19
N VAL A 102 1.31 10.07 -1.01
CA VAL A 102 0.55 9.13 -0.15
C VAL A 102 -0.70 9.80 0.42
N SER A 103 -0.71 11.12 0.57
CA SER A 103 -1.93 11.88 0.92
C SER A 103 -2.96 11.91 -0.21
N GLU A 104 -2.53 12.02 -1.46
CA GLU A 104 -3.38 11.92 -2.64
C GLU A 104 -3.97 10.51 -2.79
N TYR A 105 -3.14 9.47 -2.57
CA TYR A 105 -3.56 8.08 -2.54
C TYR A 105 -4.71 7.81 -1.55
N GLU A 106 -4.64 8.32 -0.33
CA GLU A 106 -5.71 8.17 0.67
C GLU A 106 -7.00 8.90 0.26
N ASN A 107 -6.88 10.04 -0.41
CA ASN A 107 -8.02 10.88 -0.78
C ASN A 107 -8.69 10.48 -2.09
N SER A 108 -8.05 9.65 -2.91
CA SER A 108 -8.58 9.23 -4.22
C SER A 108 -9.95 8.54 -4.21
N ASP A 109 -10.35 7.90 -3.11
CA ASP A 109 -11.69 7.30 -2.99
C ASP A 109 -12.80 8.30 -2.62
N ASN A 110 -12.42 9.42 -2.00
CA ASN A 110 -13.39 10.44 -1.58
C ASN A 110 -13.77 11.35 -2.73
N ASP A 111 -12.89 11.55 -3.72
CA ASP A 111 -13.13 12.50 -4.79
C ASP A 111 -14.12 11.99 -5.85
N SER A 112 -14.12 10.69 -6.18
CA SER A 112 -15.17 10.10 -7.02
C SER A 112 -16.57 10.30 -6.42
N ARG A 113 -16.69 10.26 -5.08
CA ARG A 113 -17.96 10.54 -4.37
C ARG A 113 -18.26 12.04 -4.26
N ARG A 114 -17.25 12.91 -4.17
CA ARG A 114 -17.41 14.38 -4.12
C ARG A 114 -17.76 14.96 -5.49
N ASN A 115 -17.18 14.47 -6.58
CA ASN A 115 -17.57 14.83 -7.94
C ASN A 115 -19.01 14.40 -8.23
N LEU A 116 -19.40 13.20 -7.79
CA LEU A 116 -20.79 12.75 -7.89
C LEU A 116 -21.74 13.69 -7.11
N LYS A 117 -21.40 14.04 -5.87
CA LYS A 117 -22.19 15.00 -5.07
C LYS A 117 -22.25 16.39 -5.69
N ARG A 118 -21.20 16.88 -6.34
CA ARG A 118 -21.20 18.19 -7.04
C ARG A 118 -22.14 18.19 -8.25
N ILE A 119 -22.20 17.09 -9.00
CA ILE A 119 -23.08 16.94 -10.17
C ILE A 119 -24.54 16.79 -9.74
N PHE A 120 -24.82 16.08 -8.64
CA PHE A 120 -26.19 15.84 -8.16
C PHE A 120 -26.73 16.90 -7.19
N SER A 121 -25.88 17.76 -6.61
CA SER A 121 -26.30 18.84 -5.70
C SER A 121 -26.63 20.16 -6.41
N GLY A 122 -26.54 20.22 -7.74
CA GLY A 122 -26.94 21.37 -8.55
C GLY A 122 -28.46 21.44 -8.74
N LYS A 123 -29.21 21.79 -7.69
CA LYS A 123 -30.64 22.13 -7.84
C LYS A 123 -31.03 23.34 -6.98
N THR A 124 -30.69 24.52 -7.49
CA THR A 124 -31.53 25.73 -7.35
C THR A 124 -31.64 26.37 -8.75
N PRO A 125 -32.86 26.58 -9.28
CA PRO A 125 -33.04 27.23 -10.57
C PRO A 125 -33.08 28.74 -10.40
N ARG A 126 -32.56 29.48 -11.40
CA ARG A 126 -33.10 30.73 -12.00
C ARG A 126 -32.01 31.75 -12.31
N GLY A 127 -31.88 32.09 -13.58
CA GLY A 127 -31.17 33.27 -14.08
C GLY A 127 -30.19 32.92 -15.19
N GLY A 128 -30.53 33.31 -16.42
CA GLY A 128 -29.80 32.94 -17.62
C GLY A 128 -28.55 33.76 -17.88
N SER A 129 -27.71 33.25 -18.77
CA SER A 129 -27.08 34.00 -19.87
C SER A 129 -26.29 33.03 -20.72
N THR A 130 -26.53 33.09 -22.02
CA THR A 130 -25.79 32.42 -23.08
C THR A 130 -24.34 32.88 -23.03
N GLY A 131 -23.41 31.93 -22.92
CA GLY A 131 -21.97 32.17 -22.90
C GLY A 131 -21.25 30.90 -23.30
N ASP A 132 -20.94 30.81 -24.59
CA ASP A 132 -20.16 29.76 -25.24
C ASP A 132 -18.80 29.62 -24.53
N GLN A 133 -18.57 28.49 -23.88
CA GLN A 133 -17.26 28.11 -23.34
C GLN A 133 -17.00 26.66 -23.70
N THR A 134 -16.07 26.51 -24.64
CA THR A 134 -15.27 25.34 -24.96
C THR A 134 -15.20 24.30 -23.85
N SER A 135 -15.71 23.11 -24.15
CA SER A 135 -15.60 21.89 -23.34
C SER A 135 -14.13 21.45 -23.25
N GLN A 136 -13.38 21.96 -22.28
CA GLN A 136 -12.17 21.29 -21.83
C GLN A 136 -12.56 19.97 -21.11
N PRO A 137 -11.88 18.85 -21.37
CA PRO A 137 -12.07 17.65 -20.56
C PRO A 137 -11.66 17.98 -19.11
N PRO A 138 -12.48 17.66 -18.10
CA PRO A 138 -12.25 18.11 -16.73
C PRO A 138 -11.18 17.30 -15.95
N ASP A 139 -10.28 16.58 -16.63
CA ASP A 139 -9.46 15.55 -15.96
C ASP A 139 -7.98 15.92 -15.76
N ALA A 140 -7.57 17.14 -16.08
CA ALA A 140 -6.21 17.63 -15.79
C ALA A 140 -6.18 18.42 -14.48
N GLY A 141 -5.81 17.76 -13.37
CA GLY A 141 -5.14 18.43 -12.25
C GLY A 141 -5.79 18.37 -10.86
N VAL A 142 -6.39 17.24 -10.43
CA VAL A 142 -6.76 17.06 -9.02
C VAL A 142 -5.56 16.62 -8.16
N TYR A 143 -4.60 15.92 -8.76
CA TYR A 143 -3.43 15.35 -8.06
C TYR A 143 -2.12 15.94 -8.60
N THR A 144 -1.16 16.13 -7.69
CA THR A 144 0.16 16.70 -8.01
C THR A 144 1.16 15.61 -8.35
N TYR A 145 1.13 14.47 -7.65
CA TYR A 145 2.08 13.37 -7.83
C TYR A 145 1.41 12.03 -8.12
N MET A 146 0.13 11.85 -7.77
CA MET A 146 -0.60 10.63 -8.08
C MET A 146 -1.03 10.63 -9.55
N ASP A 147 -0.44 9.73 -10.33
CA ASP A 147 -0.82 9.48 -11.71
C ASP A 147 -1.66 8.20 -11.81
N THR A 148 -2.71 8.26 -12.63
CA THR A 148 -3.66 7.16 -12.86
C THR A 148 -3.79 6.89 -14.36
N PRO A 149 -2.75 6.31 -14.99
CA PRO A 149 -2.77 6.03 -16.42
C PRO A 149 -3.89 5.05 -16.77
N HIS A 150 -4.52 5.24 -17.93
CA HIS A 150 -5.53 4.30 -18.42
C HIS A 150 -4.88 2.98 -18.83
N LEU A 151 -5.37 1.88 -18.27
CA LEU A 151 -4.85 0.54 -18.52
C LEU A 151 -5.80 -0.22 -19.44
N PRO A 152 -5.31 -0.87 -20.52
CA PRO A 152 -6.15 -1.64 -21.43
C PRO A 152 -6.46 -3.06 -20.90
N PHE A 153 -5.94 -3.43 -19.72
CA PHE A 153 -6.10 -4.74 -19.10
C PHE A 153 -6.36 -4.61 -17.59
N ASP A 154 -6.85 -5.71 -17.01
CA ASP A 154 -7.03 -5.82 -15.57
C ASP A 154 -5.69 -6.08 -14.88
N ILE A 155 -5.49 -5.45 -13.72
CA ILE A 155 -4.28 -5.63 -12.95
C ILE A 155 -4.40 -6.85 -12.02
N ASP A 156 -3.40 -7.72 -12.09
CA ASP A 156 -3.28 -8.90 -11.25
C ASP A 156 -2.71 -8.58 -9.86
N HIS A 157 -3.23 -9.27 -8.83
CA HIS A 157 -2.88 -9.02 -7.43
C HIS A 157 -1.39 -9.26 -7.14
N VAL A 158 -0.91 -10.48 -7.41
CA VAL A 158 0.45 -10.92 -7.06
C VAL A 158 1.53 -10.00 -7.64
N PRO A 159 1.64 -9.80 -8.97
CA PRO A 159 2.69 -8.94 -9.53
C PRO A 159 2.59 -7.49 -9.06
N THR A 160 1.39 -7.00 -8.74
CA THR A 160 1.21 -5.66 -8.18
C THR A 160 1.74 -5.53 -6.77
N VAL A 161 1.49 -6.53 -5.92
CA VAL A 161 2.03 -6.55 -4.56
C VAL A 161 3.55 -6.61 -4.63
N LEU A 162 4.12 -7.51 -5.45
CA LEU A 162 5.57 -7.61 -5.65
C LEU A 162 6.16 -6.26 -6.06
N GLY A 163 5.68 -5.68 -7.17
CA GLY A 163 6.20 -4.41 -7.69
C GLY A 163 6.01 -3.23 -6.73
N LEU A 164 4.88 -3.16 -6.02
CA LEU A 164 4.66 -2.12 -5.02
C LEU A 164 5.67 -2.21 -3.86
N PHE A 165 5.92 -3.41 -3.32
CA PHE A 165 6.86 -3.56 -2.21
C PHE A 165 8.32 -3.45 -2.62
N GLU A 166 8.66 -3.80 -3.86
CA GLU A 166 9.98 -3.52 -4.46
C GLU A 166 10.23 -2.02 -4.55
N VAL A 167 9.31 -1.26 -5.15
CA VAL A 167 9.48 0.19 -5.28
C VAL A 167 9.44 0.91 -3.92
N LEU A 168 8.65 0.40 -2.96
CA LEU A 168 8.69 0.89 -1.57
C LEU A 168 10.03 0.61 -0.90
N THR A 169 10.69 -0.51 -1.20
CA THR A 169 12.03 -0.80 -0.68
C THR A 169 13.05 0.23 -1.17
N LEU A 170 12.97 0.62 -2.45
CA LEU A 170 13.81 1.69 -3.02
C LEU A 170 13.50 3.04 -2.37
N ALA A 171 12.21 3.37 -2.26
CA ALA A 171 11.76 4.63 -1.65
C ALA A 171 12.19 4.77 -0.18
N TYR A 172 12.11 3.70 0.60
CA TYR A 172 12.53 3.71 2.01
C TYR A 172 14.05 3.77 2.17
N SER A 173 14.81 3.10 1.31
CA SER A 173 16.28 3.19 1.32
C SER A 173 16.73 4.65 1.17
N LYS A 174 16.04 5.40 0.31
CA LYS A 174 16.29 6.83 0.05
C LYS A 174 16.12 7.75 1.26
N PHE A 175 15.34 7.38 2.27
CA PHE A 175 15.24 8.13 3.53
C PHE A 175 16.55 8.15 4.33
N THR A 176 17.45 7.21 4.06
CA THR A 176 18.70 7.04 4.82
C THR A 176 19.96 7.32 4.01
N GLU A 177 19.83 7.67 2.73
CA GLU A 177 20.95 7.98 1.82
C GLU A 177 21.74 9.22 2.24
N ASN A 178 21.05 10.26 2.74
CA ASN A 178 21.67 11.50 3.19
C ASN A 178 21.45 11.70 4.70
N SER A 179 22.52 11.53 5.48
CA SER A 179 22.50 11.68 6.93
C SER A 179 22.24 13.11 7.42
N GLU A 180 22.48 14.14 6.58
CA GLU A 180 22.26 15.54 6.94
C GLU A 180 20.78 15.92 6.93
N ALA A 181 20.00 15.37 5.99
CA ALA A 181 18.55 15.61 5.91
C ALA A 181 17.83 15.16 7.19
N CYS A 182 18.31 14.08 7.80
CA CYS A 182 17.77 13.48 9.02
C CYS A 182 18.02 14.31 10.29
N ARG A 183 18.84 15.36 10.24
CA ARG A 183 18.98 16.32 11.35
C ARG A 183 17.75 17.20 11.52
N ASN A 184 16.94 17.34 10.48
CA ASN A 184 15.71 18.10 10.52
C ASN A 184 14.57 17.25 11.09
N GLN A 185 14.04 17.64 12.25
CA GLN A 185 12.92 16.92 12.87
C GLN A 185 11.68 16.85 11.97
N ALA A 186 11.41 17.87 11.16
CA ALA A 186 10.29 17.86 10.23
C ALA A 186 10.43 16.79 9.13
N PHE A 187 11.67 16.44 8.76
CA PHE A 187 11.94 15.34 7.84
C PHE A 187 11.56 14.00 8.48
N ILE A 188 11.99 13.77 9.72
CA ILE A 188 11.66 12.55 10.47
C ILE A 188 10.15 12.42 10.64
N ASP A 189 9.47 13.49 11.05
CA ASP A 189 8.03 13.49 11.25
C ASP A 189 7.28 13.18 9.94
N ALA A 190 7.76 13.70 8.81
CA ALA A 190 7.21 13.39 7.49
C ALA A 190 7.41 11.91 7.12
N VAL A 191 8.59 11.34 7.37
CA VAL A 191 8.87 9.90 7.17
C VAL A 191 7.93 9.05 8.04
N MET A 192 7.74 9.41 9.31
CA MET A 192 6.84 8.67 10.21
C MET A 192 5.37 8.77 9.78
N LYS A 193 4.95 9.93 9.25
CA LYS A 193 3.61 10.09 8.66
C LYS A 193 3.42 9.25 7.41
N ILE A 194 4.42 9.18 6.53
CA ILE A 194 4.42 8.29 5.38
C ILE A 194 4.27 6.85 5.87
N ASP A 195 5.10 6.41 6.83
CA ASP A 195 5.06 5.05 7.33
C ASP A 195 3.72 4.67 7.94
N GLY A 196 3.08 5.57 8.69
CA GLY A 196 1.73 5.32 9.22
C GLY A 196 0.70 4.99 8.14
N LYS A 197 0.85 5.55 6.94
CA LYS A 197 -0.03 5.26 5.80
C LYS A 197 0.37 3.96 5.09
N ILE A 198 1.67 3.73 4.88
CA ILE A 198 2.18 2.48 4.29
C ILE A 198 1.87 1.27 5.19
N LYS A 199 1.90 1.43 6.52
CA LYS A 199 1.52 0.41 7.50
C LYS A 199 0.08 -0.08 7.30
N LYS A 200 -0.83 0.77 6.81
CA LYS A 200 -2.20 0.34 6.45
C LYS A 200 -2.20 -0.64 5.27
N ILE A 201 -1.37 -0.41 4.26
CA ILE A 201 -1.22 -1.30 3.10
C ILE A 201 -0.62 -2.64 3.55
N ILE A 202 0.46 -2.59 4.34
CA ILE A 202 1.07 -3.78 4.97
C ILE A 202 0.01 -4.58 5.74
N GLY A 203 -0.79 -3.90 6.57
CA GLY A 203 -1.80 -4.54 7.39
C GLY A 203 -2.91 -5.22 6.59
N VAL A 204 -3.24 -4.70 5.40
CA VAL A 204 -4.20 -5.37 4.49
C VAL A 204 -3.56 -6.63 3.91
N VAL A 205 -2.35 -6.54 3.35
CA VAL A 205 -1.67 -7.69 2.73
C VAL A 205 -1.40 -8.80 3.74
N MET A 206 -0.99 -8.44 4.96
CA MET A 206 -0.77 -9.42 6.03
C MET A 206 -2.07 -10.12 6.47
N LYS A 207 -3.21 -9.42 6.46
CA LYS A 207 -4.52 -10.04 6.74
C LYS A 207 -4.93 -11.01 5.64
N ASP A 208 -4.68 -10.66 4.39
CA ASP A 208 -4.93 -11.55 3.27
C ASP A 208 -4.06 -12.82 3.39
N LEU A 209 -2.76 -12.68 3.69
CA LEU A 209 -1.88 -13.83 3.93
C LEU A 209 -2.33 -14.70 5.13
N ASP A 210 -2.70 -14.07 6.25
CA ASP A 210 -3.21 -14.77 7.44
C ASP A 210 -4.51 -15.55 7.14
N PHE A 211 -5.40 -14.97 6.34
CA PHE A 211 -6.63 -15.63 5.91
C PHE A 211 -6.33 -16.86 5.05
N VAL A 212 -5.42 -16.77 4.05
CA VAL A 212 -5.00 -17.95 3.27
C VAL A 212 -4.42 -19.02 4.19
N ALA A 213 -3.50 -18.62 5.07
CA ALA A 213 -2.84 -19.57 5.96
C ALA A 213 -3.84 -20.34 6.83
N LYS A 214 -4.83 -19.65 7.41
CA LYS A 214 -5.89 -20.28 8.22
C LYS A 214 -6.75 -21.26 7.43
N ASN A 215 -7.16 -20.88 6.21
CA ASN A 215 -7.92 -21.77 5.35
C ASN A 215 -7.11 -23.00 4.95
N ARG A 216 -5.82 -22.81 4.66
CA ARG A 216 -4.94 -23.93 4.32
C ARG A 216 -4.74 -24.90 5.48
N VAL A 217 -4.52 -24.40 6.70
CA VAL A 217 -4.44 -25.27 7.89
C VAL A 217 -5.73 -26.05 8.10
N LYS A 218 -6.88 -25.40 7.89
CA LYS A 218 -8.18 -26.06 8.01
C LYS A 218 -8.35 -27.17 6.97
N GLU A 219 -8.02 -26.91 5.70
CA GLU A 219 -8.08 -27.92 4.64
C GLU A 219 -7.20 -29.14 4.96
N GLU A 220 -5.96 -28.92 5.41
CA GLU A 220 -5.04 -30.00 5.82
C GLU A 220 -5.59 -30.80 7.01
N LEU A 221 -6.19 -30.12 8.00
CA LEU A 221 -6.81 -30.78 9.14
C LEU A 221 -8.04 -31.59 8.74
N ASP A 222 -8.91 -31.05 7.89
CA ASP A 222 -10.10 -31.74 7.38
C ASP A 222 -9.71 -33.00 6.59
N MET A 223 -8.63 -32.93 5.80
CA MET A 223 -8.08 -34.09 5.10
C MET A 223 -7.65 -35.21 6.07
N LEU A 224 -6.97 -34.87 7.17
CA LEU A 224 -6.57 -35.85 8.19
C LEU A 224 -7.76 -36.43 8.98
N LEU A 225 -8.83 -35.66 9.18
CA LEU A 225 -10.01 -36.12 9.89
C LEU A 225 -10.93 -36.99 9.02
N LEU A 226 -10.86 -36.82 7.70
CA LEU A 226 -11.65 -37.57 6.71
C LEU A 226 -10.95 -38.84 6.22
N THR A 227 -9.68 -39.09 6.56
CA THR A 227 -9.01 -40.36 6.26
C THR A 227 -9.59 -41.50 7.11
N PRO A 228 -10.19 -42.54 6.52
CA PRO A 228 -10.75 -43.67 7.26
C PRO A 228 -9.65 -44.45 8.03
N PRO A 229 -9.96 -45.05 9.19
CA PRO A 229 -9.00 -45.80 10.01
C PRO A 229 -8.41 -47.07 9.36
N GLU A 230 -8.86 -47.48 8.17
CA GLU A 230 -8.55 -48.80 7.61
C GLU A 230 -7.20 -48.89 6.85
N LEU A 231 -6.34 -47.87 6.93
CA LEU A 231 -5.02 -47.85 6.27
C LEU A 231 -3.83 -47.58 7.21
N MET A 232 -4.00 -47.83 8.52
CA MET A 232 -2.89 -47.94 9.50
C MET A 232 -2.82 -49.35 10.08
#